data_AF-A0A2S2QZV1-F1
#
_entry.id   AF-A0A2S2QZV1-F1
#
_cell.length_a   1.000
_cell.length_b   1.000
_cell.length_c   1.000
_cell.angle_alpha   90.00
_cell.angle_beta   90.00
_cell.angle_gamma   90.00
#
_symmetry.space_group_name_H-M   'P 1'
#
loop_
_entity.id
_entity.type
_entity.pdbx_description
1 polymer ?
#
loop_
_entity_poly.entity_id
_entity_poly.type
_entity_poly.pdbx_seq_one_letter_code
_entity_poly.pdbx_strand_id
1 'polypeptide(L)'
;MVTSCLQSIVVDRNTATGRQFVYVADAGLGNVIVYDVGCDRSFKVHVPVGPCGRRDVMYMALAKAHVMDVAAGGGVAHHQRLYVTYLSSCEMMYVPVDAVDESTVSLATVNIGRKPCKMIVLGTDHGSVVYFRTGDTSDIRSWNVNKPLHEKNFR
;
A
#
# COMPACT_ATOMS: atom_id res chain seq x y z
N MET A 1 -26.73 5.07 -1.69
CA MET A 1 -26.34 3.66 -1.46
C MET A 1 -24.89 3.53 -1.89
N VAL A 2 -23.98 3.07 -1.02
CA VAL A 2 -22.56 2.88 -1.39
C VAL A 2 -22.42 1.47 -1.97
N THR A 3 -21.96 1.36 -3.21
CA THR A 3 -21.78 0.08 -3.90
C THR A 3 -20.31 -0.31 -3.92
N SER A 4 -20.03 -1.62 -4.02
CA SER A 4 -18.67 -2.09 -4.28
C SER A 4 -18.17 -1.55 -5.61
N CYS A 5 -16.89 -1.17 -5.65
CA CYS A 5 -16.20 -0.74 -6.86
C CYS A 5 -14.79 -1.32 -6.83
N LEU A 6 -14.64 -2.50 -7.41
CA LEU A 6 -13.35 -3.17 -7.49
C LEU A 6 -12.45 -2.44 -8.49
N GLN A 7 -11.25 -2.07 -8.05
CA GLN A 7 -10.27 -1.30 -8.80
C GLN A 7 -8.89 -1.86 -8.50
N SER A 8 -8.12 -2.16 -9.55
CA SER A 8 -6.76 -2.70 -9.46
C SER A 8 -6.64 -4.04 -8.72
N ILE A 9 -5.61 -4.78 -9.09
CA ILE A 9 -5.22 -6.04 -8.46
C ILE A 9 -3.72 -6.00 -8.30
N VAL A 10 -3.24 -6.38 -7.12
CA VAL A 10 -1.81 -6.56 -6.85
C VAL A 10 -1.63 -8.00 -6.42
N VAL A 11 -0.71 -8.70 -7.07
CA VAL A 11 -0.38 -10.08 -6.74
C VAL A 11 1.02 -10.09 -6.17
N ASP A 12 1.18 -10.78 -5.05
CA ASP A 12 2.47 -11.00 -4.42
C ASP A 12 2.74 -12.49 -4.28
N ARG A 13 4.02 -12.84 -4.32
CA ARG A 13 4.52 -14.11 -3.85
C ARG A 13 5.61 -13.85 -2.83
N ASN A 14 5.32 -14.19 -1.58
CA ASN A 14 6.32 -14.14 -0.53
C ASN A 14 7.44 -15.13 -0.89
N THR A 15 8.63 -14.62 -1.18
CA THR A 15 9.76 -15.45 -1.64
C THR A 15 10.34 -16.34 -0.54
N ALA A 16 10.16 -15.99 0.73
CA ALA A 16 10.65 -16.78 1.86
C ALA A 16 9.73 -17.96 2.18
N THR A 17 8.41 -17.77 2.13
CA THR A 17 7.42 -18.82 2.45
C THR A 17 6.85 -19.51 1.21
N GLY A 18 7.03 -18.94 0.01
CA GLY A 18 6.42 -19.38 -1.24
C GLY A 18 4.92 -19.05 -1.37
N ARG A 19 4.31 -18.50 -0.31
CA ARG A 19 2.87 -18.22 -0.20
C ARG A 19 2.47 -17.08 -1.14
N GLN A 20 1.28 -17.19 -1.73
CA GLN A 20 0.79 -16.26 -2.74
C GLN A 20 -0.42 -15.49 -2.21
N PHE A 21 -0.41 -14.17 -2.43
CA PHE A 21 -1.46 -13.28 -1.99
C PHE A 21 -1.99 -12.45 -3.15
N VAL A 22 -3.30 -12.22 -3.12
CA VAL A 22 -3.99 -11.31 -4.04
C VAL A 22 -4.63 -10.20 -3.22
N TYR A 23 -4.30 -8.97 -3.57
CA TYR A 23 -4.88 -7.77 -2.99
C TYR A 23 -5.77 -7.10 -4.02
N VAL A 24 -7.04 -6.89 -3.69
CA VAL A 24 -8.02 -6.22 -4.56
C VAL A 24 -8.53 -4.97 -3.85
N ALA A 25 -8.42 -3.81 -4.49
CA ALA A 25 -8.98 -2.59 -3.94
C ALA A 25 -10.50 -2.56 -4.20
N ASP A 26 -11.31 -2.38 -3.16
CA ASP A 26 -12.72 -2.02 -3.26
C ASP A 26 -12.87 -0.57 -2.81
N ALA A 27 -12.68 0.35 -3.74
CA ALA A 27 -12.67 1.78 -3.45
C ALA A 27 -14.05 2.31 -3.02
N GLY A 28 -15.13 1.68 -3.51
CA GLY A 28 -16.49 2.04 -3.16
C GLY A 28 -16.78 1.79 -1.68
N LEU A 29 -16.47 0.59 -1.20
CA LEU A 29 -16.63 0.24 0.21
C LEU A 29 -15.46 0.69 1.10
N GLY A 30 -14.36 1.11 0.49
CA GLY A 30 -13.16 1.59 1.14
C GLY A 30 -12.40 0.49 1.87
N ASN A 31 -12.19 -0.64 1.18
CA ASN A 31 -11.45 -1.77 1.73
C ASN A 31 -10.42 -2.29 0.72
N VAL A 32 -9.36 -2.92 1.22
CA VAL A 32 -8.57 -3.87 0.46
C VAL A 32 -9.02 -5.27 0.85
N ILE A 33 -9.40 -6.07 -0.14
CA ILE A 33 -9.65 -7.50 0.05
C ILE A 33 -8.30 -8.20 -0.06
N VAL A 34 -7.92 -8.93 0.98
CA VAL A 34 -6.72 -9.76 1.01
C VAL A 34 -7.16 -11.20 0.83
N TYR A 35 -6.70 -11.86 -0.22
CA TYR A 35 -6.93 -13.28 -0.46
C TYR A 35 -5.62 -14.03 -0.40
N ASP A 36 -5.53 -14.98 0.51
CA ASP A 36 -4.44 -15.94 0.59
C ASP A 36 -4.80 -17.18 -0.23
N VAL A 37 -4.06 -17.36 -1.32
CA VAL A 37 -4.27 -18.46 -2.26
C VAL A 37 -3.95 -19.81 -1.62
N GLY A 38 -2.94 -19.86 -0.74
CA GLY A 38 -2.48 -21.12 -0.15
C GLY A 38 -3.47 -21.70 0.84
N CYS A 39 -4.16 -20.84 1.60
CA CYS A 39 -5.15 -21.27 2.58
C CYS A 39 -6.61 -21.16 2.11
N ASP A 40 -6.84 -20.73 0.87
CA ASP A 40 -8.18 -20.44 0.31
C ASP A 40 -9.06 -19.60 1.23
N ARG A 41 -8.49 -18.50 1.75
CA ARG A 41 -9.15 -17.64 2.73
C ARG A 41 -8.98 -16.17 2.36
N SER A 42 -9.98 -15.37 2.70
CA SER A 42 -9.92 -13.92 2.53
C SER A 42 -10.43 -13.17 3.74
N PHE A 43 -9.93 -11.94 3.88
CA PHE A 43 -10.45 -10.95 4.82
C PHE A 43 -10.37 -9.56 4.20
N LYS A 44 -10.97 -8.58 4.88
CA LYS A 44 -10.99 -7.17 4.43
C LYS A 44 -10.18 -6.31 5.38
N VAL A 45 -9.40 -5.40 4.80
CA VAL A 45 -8.69 -4.35 5.51
C VAL A 45 -9.38 -3.03 5.21
N HIS A 46 -9.87 -2.35 6.22
CA HIS A 46 -10.52 -1.05 6.05
C HIS A 46 -9.49 0.04 5.73
N VAL A 47 -9.76 0.86 4.71
CA VAL A 47 -8.92 1.99 4.31
C VAL A 47 -9.68 3.29 4.50
N PRO A 48 -9.38 4.06 5.56
CA PRO A 48 -10.02 5.35 5.79
C PRO A 48 -9.59 6.37 4.72
N VAL A 49 -10.48 7.31 4.41
CA VAL A 49 -10.18 8.43 3.50
C VAL A 49 -9.27 9.47 4.17
N GLY A 50 -9.32 9.55 5.50
CA GLY A 50 -8.66 10.60 6.26
C GLY A 50 -9.52 11.87 6.40
N PRO A 51 -8.93 12.98 6.88
CA PRO A 51 -9.66 14.22 7.16
C PRO A 51 -10.01 15.05 5.91
N CYS A 52 -9.58 14.61 4.73
CA CYS A 52 -9.58 15.36 3.48
C CYS A 52 -9.90 14.42 2.31
N GLY A 53 -10.64 14.93 1.33
CA GLY A 53 -11.00 14.15 0.14
C GLY A 53 -12.23 13.26 0.35
N ARG A 54 -12.41 12.28 -0.54
CA ARG A 54 -13.52 11.33 -0.54
C ARG A 54 -13.03 9.97 -1.05
N ARG A 55 -13.88 8.95 -0.95
CA ARG A 55 -13.66 7.71 -1.70
C ARG A 55 -13.78 7.99 -3.19
N ASP A 56 -12.73 7.70 -3.94
CA ASP A 56 -12.69 7.81 -5.39
C ASP A 56 -11.86 6.69 -6.03
N VAL A 57 -10.68 6.98 -6.59
CA VAL A 57 -9.77 5.96 -7.13
C VAL A 57 -8.81 5.56 -6.02
N MET A 58 -8.85 4.29 -5.60
CA MET A 58 -7.90 3.74 -4.64
C MET A 58 -6.70 3.16 -5.37
N TYR A 59 -5.53 3.74 -5.16
CA TYR A 59 -4.27 3.20 -5.66
C TYR A 59 -3.63 2.29 -4.63
N MET A 60 -3.03 1.20 -5.11
CA MET A 60 -2.23 0.28 -4.30
C MET A 60 -0.84 0.11 -4.92
N ALA A 61 0.20 0.05 -4.09
CA ALA A 61 1.58 -0.17 -4.49
C ALA A 61 2.30 -1.07 -3.48
N LEU A 62 2.73 -2.25 -3.92
CA LEU A 62 3.52 -3.15 -3.09
C LEU A 62 5.00 -2.75 -3.14
N ALA A 63 5.59 -2.47 -1.99
CA ALA A 63 6.99 -2.08 -1.87
C ALA A 63 7.64 -2.64 -0.59
N LYS A 64 8.97 -2.78 -0.65
CA LYS A 64 9.83 -3.27 0.42
C LYS A 64 10.38 -2.10 1.22
N ALA A 65 9.93 -1.99 2.46
CA ALA A 65 10.43 -1.02 3.43
C ALA A 65 11.57 -1.63 4.25
N HIS A 66 12.59 -0.85 4.53
CA HIS A 66 13.74 -1.19 5.33
C HIS A 66 13.44 -0.71 6.75
N VAL A 67 13.41 -1.64 7.70
CA VAL A 67 13.20 -1.33 9.11
C VAL A 67 14.44 -1.78 9.86
N MET A 68 14.90 -0.94 10.78
CA MET A 68 15.97 -1.33 11.70
C MET A 68 15.40 -2.34 12.68
N ASP A 69 15.90 -3.56 12.63
CA ASP A 69 15.56 -4.61 13.58
C ASP A 69 16.48 -4.50 14.79
N VAL A 70 16.03 -3.72 15.76
CA VAL A 70 16.75 -3.51 17.02
C VAL A 70 16.73 -4.79 17.86
N ALA A 71 15.75 -5.68 17.67
CA ALA A 71 15.64 -6.94 18.40
C ALA A 71 16.62 -8.00 17.86
N ALA A 72 16.92 -7.98 16.56
CA ALA A 72 17.91 -8.86 15.92
C ALA A 72 19.35 -8.29 15.91
N GLY A 73 19.68 -7.36 16.82
CA GLY A 73 21.05 -6.85 16.97
C GLY A 73 21.42 -5.70 16.02
N GLY A 74 20.44 -4.95 15.49
CA GLY A 74 20.67 -3.74 14.69
C GLY A 74 20.81 -3.98 13.19
N GLY A 75 20.39 -5.16 12.69
CA GLY A 75 20.32 -5.45 11.26
C GLY A 75 19.19 -4.70 10.55
N VAL A 76 19.25 -4.64 9.22
CA VAL A 76 18.15 -4.13 8.40
C VAL A 76 17.25 -5.29 8.01
N ALA A 77 16.00 -5.27 8.48
CA ALA A 77 14.94 -6.16 8.03
C ALA A 77 14.19 -5.54 6.85
N HIS A 78 13.74 -6.38 5.93
CA HIS A 78 12.92 -5.97 4.79
C HIS A 78 11.47 -6.38 5.03
N HIS A 79 10.61 -5.39 5.17
CA HIS A 79 9.18 -5.56 5.41
C HIS A 79 8.40 -5.26 4.15
N GLN A 80 7.45 -6.13 3.82
CA GLN A 80 6.60 -5.91 2.66
C GLN A 80 5.35 -5.14 3.07
N ARG A 81 5.13 -4.00 2.41
CA ARG A 81 4.02 -3.10 2.71
C ARG A 81 3.23 -2.83 1.45
N LEU A 82 1.92 -2.92 1.56
CA LEU A 82 0.99 -2.48 0.53
C LEU A 82 0.63 -1.02 0.82
N TYR A 83 1.27 -0.09 0.13
CA TYR A 83 0.94 1.33 0.23
C TYR A 83 -0.40 1.60 -0.46
N VAL A 84 -1.26 2.38 0.19
CA VAL A 84 -2.62 2.65 -0.28
C VAL A 84 -2.94 4.14 -0.10
N THR A 85 -3.58 4.74 -1.11
CA THR A 85 -4.12 6.09 -1.04
C THR A 85 -5.27 6.28 -2.01
N TYR A 86 -6.23 7.13 -1.65
CA TYR A 86 -7.24 7.62 -2.59
C TYR A 86 -6.72 8.82 -3.37
N LEU A 87 -7.12 8.96 -4.63
CA LEU A 87 -6.73 10.09 -5.50
C LEU A 87 -7.02 11.45 -4.86
N SER A 88 -8.21 11.64 -4.29
CA SER A 88 -8.62 12.90 -3.63
C SER A 88 -8.20 13.03 -2.17
N SER A 89 -7.86 11.92 -1.50
CA SER A 89 -7.36 11.99 -0.12
C SER A 89 -6.03 12.74 -0.09
N CYS A 90 -5.73 13.37 1.04
CA CYS A 90 -4.42 13.95 1.30
C CYS A 90 -3.54 13.03 2.16
N GLU A 91 -3.96 11.80 2.50
CA GLU A 91 -3.18 10.86 3.30
C GLU A 91 -2.57 9.73 2.46
N MET A 92 -1.42 9.23 2.90
CA MET A 92 -0.81 7.99 2.42
C MET A 92 -0.78 7.01 3.60
N MET A 93 -1.18 5.77 3.34
CA MET A 93 -1.21 4.70 4.33
C MET A 93 -0.47 3.48 3.79
N TYR A 94 -0.19 2.52 4.66
CA TYR A 94 0.17 1.17 4.21
C TYR A 94 -0.53 0.09 5.05
N VAL A 95 -0.62 -1.10 4.47
CA VAL A 95 -1.03 -2.33 5.16
C VAL A 95 0.23 -3.21 5.36
N PRO A 96 0.53 -3.69 6.59
CA PRO A 96 1.67 -4.57 6.86
C PRO A 96 1.35 -6.00 6.44
N VAL A 97 1.46 -6.28 5.14
CA VAL A 97 1.02 -7.54 4.54
C VAL A 97 1.98 -8.71 4.81
N ASP A 98 3.19 -8.43 5.29
CA ASP A 98 4.15 -9.41 5.76
C ASP A 98 3.77 -10.03 7.12
N ALA A 99 2.87 -9.40 7.89
CA ALA A 99 2.36 -9.92 9.15
C ALA A 99 1.28 -11.00 8.99
N VAL A 100 0.93 -11.41 7.76
CA VAL A 100 -0.15 -12.37 7.50
C VAL A 100 0.32 -13.81 7.67
N ASP A 101 -0.30 -14.52 8.61
CA ASP A 101 -0.16 -15.95 8.86
C ASP A 101 -1.48 -16.72 8.59
N GLU A 102 -1.58 -17.99 9.00
CA GLU A 102 -2.79 -18.80 8.82
C GLU A 102 -3.93 -18.43 9.77
N SER A 103 -3.65 -17.68 10.83
CA SER A 103 -4.61 -17.26 11.85
C SER A 103 -5.14 -15.83 11.61
N THR A 104 -4.51 -15.10 10.69
CA THR A 104 -4.82 -13.70 10.43
C THR A 104 -6.21 -13.53 9.82
N VAL A 105 -7.07 -12.81 10.52
CA VAL A 105 -8.45 -12.50 10.09
C VAL A 105 -8.68 -11.01 9.81
N SER A 106 -7.70 -10.15 10.12
CA SER A 106 -7.75 -8.71 9.88
C SER A 106 -6.35 -8.10 9.96
N LEU A 107 -6.16 -6.95 9.32
CA LEU A 107 -4.99 -6.09 9.47
C LEU A 107 -5.44 -4.64 9.67
N ALA A 108 -4.57 -3.83 10.28
CA ALA A 108 -4.77 -2.39 10.40
C ALA A 108 -3.96 -1.63 9.36
N THR A 109 -4.52 -0.54 8.85
CA THR A 109 -3.77 0.45 8.06
C THR A 109 -2.93 1.33 8.97
N VAL A 110 -1.70 1.62 8.55
CA VAL A 110 -0.81 2.58 9.21
C VAL A 110 -0.72 3.83 8.36
N ASN A 111 -1.08 4.97 8.94
CA ASN A 111 -0.96 6.28 8.29
C ASN A 111 0.48 6.78 8.39
N ILE A 112 1.08 7.16 7.25
CA ILE A 112 2.47 7.65 7.18
C ILE A 112 2.56 9.16 6.90
N GLY A 113 1.41 9.85 6.95
CA GLY A 113 1.31 11.30 6.84
C GLY A 113 0.67 11.77 5.55
N ARG A 114 0.73 13.09 5.36
CA ARG A 114 0.08 13.77 4.24
C ARG A 114 0.91 13.67 2.97
N LYS A 115 0.25 13.42 1.85
CA LYS A 115 0.86 13.52 0.52
C LYS A 115 1.23 14.98 0.24
N PRO A 116 2.47 15.28 -0.14
CA PRO A 116 2.88 16.65 -0.46
C PRO A 116 2.25 17.16 -1.78
N CYS A 117 1.75 16.26 -2.63
CA CYS A 117 1.03 16.59 -3.86
C CYS A 117 -0.02 15.52 -4.15
N LYS A 118 -0.88 15.76 -5.16
CA LYS A 118 -1.79 14.73 -5.66
C LYS A 118 -0.98 13.64 -6.37
N MET A 119 -1.01 12.41 -5.86
CA MET A 119 -0.25 11.29 -6.42
C MET A 119 -1.16 10.33 -7.19
N ILE A 120 -0.95 10.21 -8.50
CA ILE A 120 -1.54 9.20 -9.38
C ILE A 120 -0.52 8.08 -9.51
N VAL A 121 -0.69 7.00 -8.74
CA VAL A 121 0.28 5.90 -8.70
C VAL A 121 0.23 5.10 -10.01
N LEU A 122 1.40 4.85 -10.59
CA LEU A 122 1.56 4.09 -11.83
C LEU A 122 2.06 2.66 -11.60
N GLY A 123 2.88 2.45 -10.58
CA GLY A 123 3.46 1.14 -10.27
C GLY A 123 4.67 1.23 -9.35
N THR A 124 5.40 0.13 -9.22
CA THR A 124 6.62 0.03 -8.40
C THR A 124 7.74 -0.65 -9.17
N ASP A 125 8.98 -0.53 -8.67
CA ASP A 125 10.14 -1.28 -9.18
C ASP A 125 10.22 -2.72 -8.64
N HIS A 126 9.16 -3.23 -7.98
CA HIS A 126 9.17 -4.46 -7.17
C HIS A 126 10.18 -4.47 -5.99
N GLY A 127 10.86 -3.35 -5.77
CA GLY A 127 11.79 -3.08 -4.70
C GLY A 127 11.18 -2.07 -3.74
N SER A 128 11.79 -0.89 -3.65
CA SER A 128 11.42 0.14 -2.67
C SER A 128 10.87 1.42 -3.30
N VAL A 129 10.73 1.47 -4.63
CA VAL A 129 10.38 2.70 -5.35
C VAL A 129 8.96 2.61 -5.88
N VAL A 130 8.17 3.64 -5.59
CA VAL A 130 6.83 3.86 -6.15
C VAL A 130 6.93 4.95 -7.22
N TYR A 131 6.42 4.68 -8.41
CA TYR A 131 6.31 5.64 -9.51
C TYR A 131 4.91 6.23 -9.57
N PHE A 132 4.82 7.54 -9.76
CA PHE A 132 3.55 8.26 -9.79
C PHE A 132 3.65 9.52 -10.66
N ARG A 133 2.50 10.00 -11.12
CA ARG A 133 2.35 11.35 -11.68
C ARG A 133 1.74 12.29 -10.67
N THR A 134 2.04 13.57 -10.80
CA THR A 134 1.28 14.62 -10.12
C THR A 134 0.08 15.04 -10.98
N GLY A 135 -0.95 15.62 -10.35
CA GLY A 135 -2.20 15.96 -11.05
C GLY A 135 -2.09 17.14 -12.02
N ASP A 136 -0.98 17.88 -11.96
CA ASP A 136 -0.70 19.14 -12.63
C ASP A 136 0.35 19.03 -13.74
N THR A 137 1.15 17.95 -13.77
CA THR A 137 2.22 17.78 -14.76
C THR A 137 2.13 16.44 -15.52
N SER A 138 2.85 16.36 -16.64
CA SER A 138 3.08 15.12 -17.38
C SER A 138 4.19 14.26 -16.81
N ASP A 139 4.99 14.79 -15.89
CA ASP A 139 6.23 14.17 -15.45
C ASP A 139 5.95 12.97 -14.55
N ILE A 140 6.71 11.90 -14.79
CA ILE A 140 6.72 10.73 -13.92
C ILE A 140 7.76 10.99 -12.84
N ARG A 141 7.30 11.02 -11.59
CA ARG A 141 8.13 11.11 -10.40
C ARG A 141 8.18 9.76 -9.71
N SER A 142 9.14 9.61 -8.84
CA SER A 142 9.39 8.41 -8.05
C SER A 142 9.64 8.75 -6.59
N TRP A 143 9.23 7.86 -5.69
CA TRP A 143 9.46 7.98 -4.26
C TRP A 143 10.01 6.66 -3.72
N ASN A 144 11.17 6.71 -3.10
CA ASN A 144 11.70 5.58 -2.34
C ASN A 144 11.03 5.53 -0.96
N VAL A 145 10.32 4.46 -0.66
CA VAL A 145 9.52 4.30 0.56
C VAL A 145 10.36 4.28 1.85
N ASN A 146 11.69 4.13 1.73
CA ASN A 146 12.65 4.24 2.82
C ASN A 146 13.06 5.68 3.12
N LYS A 147 12.50 6.66 2.41
CA LYS A 147 12.64 8.09 2.69
C LYS A 147 11.28 8.65 3.13
N PRO A 148 11.23 9.61 4.06
CA PRO A 148 9.99 10.26 4.45
C PRO A 148 9.22 10.81 3.23
N LEU A 149 7.88 10.80 3.28
CA LEU A 149 7.02 11.27 2.21
C LEU A 149 7.02 12.81 2.13
N HIS A 150 8.10 13.36 1.61
CA HIS A 150 8.29 14.78 1.37
C HIS A 150 8.71 15.02 -0.07
N GLU A 151 8.29 16.14 -0.64
CA GLU A 151 8.57 16.48 -2.03
C GLU A 151 10.07 16.48 -2.37
N LYS A 152 10.92 16.94 -1.44
CA LYS A 152 12.39 16.93 -1.59
C LYS A 152 12.99 15.52 -1.79
N ASN A 153 12.25 14.47 -1.44
CA ASN A 153 12.67 13.07 -1.59
C ASN A 153 12.12 12.44 -2.87
N PHE A 154 11.42 13.19 -3.71
CA PHE A 154 10.94 12.72 -4.99
C PHE A 154 11.96 12.98 -6.09
N ARG A 155 12.10 12.02 -7.01
CA ARG A 155 12.95 12.12 -8.18
C ARG A 155 12.12 12.04 -9.44
#